data_AF-A0A7V8BDR5-F1
#
_entry.id   AF-A0A7V8BDR5-F1
#
_cell.length_a   1.000
_cell.length_b   1.000
_cell.length_c   1.000
_cell.angle_alpha   90.00
_cell.angle_beta   90.00
_cell.angle_gamma   90.00
#
_symmetry.space_group_name_H-M   'P 1'
#
loop_
_entity.id
_entity.type
_entity.pdbx_description
1 polymer ?
#
loop_
_entity_poly.entity_id
_entity_poly.type
_entity_poly.pdbx_seq_one_letter_code
_entity_poly.pdbx_strand_id
1 'polypeptide(L)'
;MTAPQNFIDRAWDDRAALNAQNAPAALHEAVAETIARLDAGELRVAEKRDGEWVTHQWVKKAVLLSFRLADNTVTQAGELRYFDKVPTKFAQYTAADFAAGGFRVVPPATARRGAYIARNVVL
;
A
#
# COMPACT_ATOMS: atom_id res chain seq x y z
N MET A 1 16.73 -12.66 7.47
CA MET A 1 15.46 -11.89 7.46
C MET A 1 15.77 -10.45 7.83
N THR A 2 15.16 -9.47 7.17
CA THR A 2 15.39 -8.06 7.49
C THR A 2 14.63 -7.68 8.77
N ALA A 3 15.05 -6.60 9.46
CA ALA A 3 14.35 -6.13 10.66
C ALA A 3 12.86 -5.80 10.42
N PRO A 4 12.45 -5.15 9.29
CA PRO A 4 11.04 -4.92 8.98
C PRO A 4 10.23 -6.20 8.82
N GLN A 5 10.78 -7.22 8.15
CA GLN A 5 10.11 -8.50 7.95
C GLN A 5 9.76 -9.19 9.29
N ASN A 6 10.74 -9.30 10.19
CA ASN A 6 10.53 -9.95 11.50
C ASN A 6 9.51 -9.23 12.37
N PHE A 7 9.38 -7.90 12.21
CA PHE A 7 8.41 -7.11 12.95
C PHE A 7 6.99 -7.31 12.42
N ILE A 8 6.81 -7.25 11.09
CA ILE A 8 5.52 -7.52 10.43
C ILE A 8 5.07 -8.97 10.66
N ASP A 9 5.97 -9.95 10.60
CA ASP A 9 5.63 -11.35 10.83
C ASP A 9 5.07 -11.57 12.25
N ARG A 10 5.70 -10.97 13.28
CA ARG A 10 5.20 -11.02 14.66
C ARG A 10 3.84 -10.35 14.82
N ALA A 11 3.69 -9.14 14.29
CA ALA A 11 2.40 -8.42 14.33
C ALA A 11 1.29 -9.18 13.59
N TRP A 12 1.63 -9.90 12.52
CA TRP A 12 0.68 -10.74 11.80
C TRP A 12 0.18 -11.91 12.64
N ASP A 13 1.07 -12.56 13.39
CA ASP A 13 0.70 -13.69 14.24
C ASP A 13 -0.27 -13.24 15.35
N ASP A 14 -0.06 -12.04 15.91
CA ASP A 14 -0.92 -11.43 16.93
C ASP A 14 -2.12 -10.64 16.38
N ARG A 15 -2.36 -10.66 15.06
CA ARG A 15 -3.35 -9.80 14.38
C ARG A 15 -4.76 -9.84 14.97
N ALA A 16 -5.16 -10.94 15.60
CA ALA A 16 -6.50 -11.06 16.19
C ALA A 16 -6.73 -10.04 17.31
N ALA A 17 -5.67 -9.65 18.03
CA ALA A 17 -5.71 -8.65 19.09
C ALA A 17 -5.55 -7.21 18.59
N LEU A 18 -5.26 -7.01 17.29
CA LEU A 18 -4.97 -5.70 16.70
C LEU A 18 -6.18 -5.12 15.95
N ASN A 19 -6.37 -3.82 16.12
CA ASN A 19 -7.32 -2.98 15.38
C ASN A 19 -6.77 -1.55 15.28
N ALA A 20 -7.54 -0.66 14.64
CA ALA A 20 -7.16 0.73 14.43
C ALA A 20 -6.99 1.54 15.73
N GLN A 21 -7.63 1.12 16.83
CA GLN A 21 -7.63 1.86 18.11
C GLN A 21 -6.52 1.42 19.06
N ASN A 22 -6.07 0.18 18.98
CA ASN A 22 -5.18 -0.42 19.98
C ASN A 22 -3.80 -0.84 19.46
N ALA A 23 -3.57 -0.75 18.15
CA ALA A 23 -2.28 -1.14 17.58
C ALA A 23 -1.18 -0.12 17.95
N PRO A 24 0.05 -0.59 18.23
CA PRO A 24 1.16 0.30 18.55
C PRO A 24 1.51 1.25 17.39
N ALA A 25 1.89 2.50 17.69
CA ALA A 25 2.29 3.47 16.67
C ALA A 25 3.42 2.95 15.75
N ALA A 26 4.40 2.26 16.31
CA ALA A 26 5.48 1.63 15.54
C ALA A 26 4.97 0.61 14.50
N LEU A 27 3.85 -0.06 14.76
CA LEU A 27 3.21 -0.95 13.79
C LEU A 27 2.56 -0.18 12.64
N HIS A 28 1.86 0.91 12.96
CA HIS A 28 1.30 1.79 11.93
C HIS A 28 2.41 2.32 11.01
N GLU A 29 3.52 2.78 11.58
CA GLU A 29 4.68 3.29 10.83
C GLU A 29 5.29 2.20 9.94
N ALA A 30 5.58 1.01 10.48
CA ALA A 30 6.18 -0.08 9.71
C ALA A 30 5.28 -0.56 8.55
N VAL A 31 3.96 -0.64 8.77
CA VAL A 31 3.00 -0.97 7.71
C VAL A 31 2.93 0.16 6.70
N ALA A 32 2.85 1.43 7.13
CA ALA A 32 2.78 2.58 6.24
C ALA A 32 4.04 2.70 5.35
N GLU A 33 5.23 2.48 5.92
CA GLU A 33 6.49 2.43 5.17
C GLU A 33 6.49 1.29 4.15
N THR A 34 6.03 0.10 4.54
CA THR A 34 5.95 -1.04 3.62
C THR A 34 5.01 -0.75 2.44
N ILE A 35 3.85 -0.15 2.70
CA ILE A 35 2.91 0.28 1.66
C ILE A 35 3.52 1.38 0.79
N ALA A 36 4.24 2.35 1.36
CA ALA A 36 4.91 3.40 0.60
C ALA A 36 5.99 2.84 -0.35
N ARG A 37 6.78 1.87 0.11
CA ARG A 37 7.80 1.20 -0.71
C ARG A 37 7.19 0.34 -1.81
N LEU A 38 6.03 -0.28 -1.56
CA LEU A 38 5.24 -0.93 -2.63
C LEU A 38 4.72 0.08 -3.65
N ASP A 39 4.23 1.22 -3.16
CA ASP A 39 3.68 2.29 -4.00
C ASP A 39 4.76 2.92 -4.91
N ALA A 40 5.99 3.01 -4.40
CA ALA A 40 7.18 3.48 -5.12
C ALA A 40 7.86 2.40 -5.99
N GLY A 41 7.48 1.13 -5.87
CA GLY A 41 8.07 0.01 -6.62
C GLY A 41 9.44 -0.45 -6.13
N GLU A 42 9.93 0.09 -5.02
CA GLU A 42 11.16 -0.31 -4.31
C GLU A 42 11.00 -1.68 -3.60
N LEU A 43 9.75 -2.04 -3.34
CA LEU A 43 9.34 -3.35 -2.86
C LEU A 43 8.28 -3.91 -3.81
N ARG A 44 8.22 -5.23 -3.92
CA ARG A 44 7.20 -5.93 -4.71
C ARG A 44 6.78 -7.20 -4.00
N VAL A 45 5.54 -7.62 -4.20
CA VAL A 45 4.97 -8.81 -3.55
C VAL A 45 5.65 -10.10 -4.04
N ALA A 46 6.06 -10.13 -5.30
CA ALA A 46 6.85 -11.21 -5.86
C ALA A 46 7.89 -10.65 -6.83
N GLU A 47 9.00 -11.35 -6.96
CA GLU A 47 10.06 -11.03 -7.91
C GLU A 47 10.68 -12.30 -8.49
N LYS A 48 11.32 -12.17 -9.65
CA LYS A 48 12.02 -13.29 -10.29
C LYS A 48 13.46 -13.37 -9.75
N ARG A 49 13.85 -14.52 -9.21
CA ARG A 49 15.22 -14.83 -8.76
C ARG A 49 15.65 -16.14 -9.41
N ASP A 50 16.79 -16.14 -10.10
CA ASP A 50 17.35 -17.33 -10.76
C ASP A 50 16.37 -18.06 -11.68
N GLY A 51 15.53 -17.30 -12.40
CA GLY A 51 14.54 -17.88 -13.32
C GLY A 51 13.18 -18.18 -12.68
N GLU A 52 13.09 -18.22 -11.35
CA GLU A 52 11.90 -18.61 -10.61
C GLU A 52 11.19 -17.43 -9.93
N TRP A 53 9.87 -17.51 -9.80
CA TRP A 53 9.10 -16.50 -9.07
C TRP A 53 9.13 -16.77 -7.58
N VAL A 54 9.67 -15.81 -6.82
CA VAL A 54 9.71 -15.86 -5.35
C VAL A 54 8.72 -14.84 -4.79
N THR A 55 7.85 -15.31 -3.89
CA THR A 55 6.86 -14.46 -3.22
C THR A 55 7.34 -14.01 -1.84
N HIS A 56 7.27 -12.72 -1.57
CA HIS A 56 7.54 -12.12 -0.27
C HIS A 56 6.28 -12.15 0.61
N GLN A 57 6.06 -13.24 1.35
CA GLN A 57 4.84 -13.43 2.15
C GLN A 57 4.63 -12.32 3.19
N TRP A 58 5.69 -11.82 3.81
CA TRP A 58 5.60 -10.74 4.82
C TRP A 58 5.02 -9.44 4.23
N VAL A 59 5.25 -9.19 2.94
CA VAL A 59 4.68 -8.04 2.24
C VAL A 59 3.17 -8.17 2.10
N LYS A 60 2.68 -9.38 1.80
CA LYS A 60 1.23 -9.68 1.80
C LYS A 60 0.63 -9.48 3.19
N LYS A 61 1.33 -9.92 4.23
CA LYS A 61 0.91 -9.71 5.63
C LYS A 61 0.82 -8.22 5.95
N ALA A 62 1.78 -7.39 5.55
CA ALA A 62 1.72 -5.94 5.72
C ALA A 62 0.50 -5.32 5.01
N VAL A 63 0.19 -5.76 3.78
CA VAL A 63 -1.02 -5.32 3.06
C VAL A 63 -2.29 -5.66 3.84
N LEU A 64 -2.39 -6.89 4.35
CA LEU A 64 -3.55 -7.33 5.13
C LEU A 64 -3.66 -6.63 6.50
N LEU A 65 -2.52 -6.34 7.15
CA LEU A 65 -2.49 -5.53 8.36
C LEU A 65 -2.97 -4.10 8.08
N SER A 66 -2.62 -3.51 6.94
CA SER A 66 -3.08 -2.15 6.60
C SER A 66 -4.60 -2.01 6.63
N PHE A 67 -5.35 -3.06 6.23
CA PHE A 67 -6.81 -3.09 6.32
C PHE A 67 -7.35 -3.23 7.74
N ARG A 68 -6.60 -3.90 8.61
CA ARG A 68 -6.98 -4.11 10.02
C ARG A 68 -6.69 -2.88 10.88
N LEU A 69 -5.68 -2.11 10.50
CA LEU A 69 -5.20 -0.92 11.22
C LEU A 69 -5.89 0.38 10.78
N ALA A 70 -6.90 0.30 9.92
CA ALA A 70 -7.63 1.47 9.43
C ALA A 70 -9.14 1.23 9.48
N ASP A 71 -9.90 2.25 9.86
CA ASP A 71 -11.34 2.27 9.71
C ASP A 71 -11.75 2.85 8.37
N ASN A 72 -12.95 2.50 7.91
CA ASN A 72 -13.52 3.11 6.72
C ASN A 72 -13.81 4.58 6.99
N THR A 73 -13.55 5.42 6.00
CA THR A 73 -13.88 6.84 6.03
C THR A 73 -14.71 7.21 4.81
N VAL A 74 -15.50 8.27 4.94
CA VAL A 74 -16.24 8.80 3.79
C VAL A 74 -15.25 9.53 2.88
N THR A 75 -15.17 9.13 1.62
CA THR A 75 -14.44 9.83 0.56
C THR A 75 -15.41 10.37 -0.47
N GLN A 76 -15.16 11.55 -1.02
CA GLN A 76 -16.05 12.20 -1.99
C GLN A 76 -15.33 12.45 -3.31
N ALA A 77 -16.01 12.19 -4.44
CA ALA A 77 -15.56 12.57 -5.77
C ALA A 77 -16.73 13.22 -6.53
N GLY A 78 -16.72 14.55 -6.62
CA GLY A 78 -17.88 15.32 -7.09
C GLY A 78 -19.10 15.07 -6.20
N GLU A 79 -20.22 14.68 -6.81
CA GLU A 79 -21.47 14.35 -6.12
C GLU A 79 -21.50 12.93 -5.54
N LEU A 80 -20.52 12.09 -5.88
CA LEU A 80 -20.46 10.70 -5.44
C LEU A 80 -19.74 10.59 -4.09
N ARG A 81 -20.30 9.78 -3.19
CA ARG A 81 -19.71 9.41 -1.90
C ARG A 81 -19.35 7.93 -1.86
N TYR A 82 -18.21 7.64 -1.27
CA TYR A 82 -17.66 6.30 -1.08
C TYR A 82 -17.36 6.09 0.40
N PHE A 83 -17.30 4.83 0.83
CA PHE A 83 -16.97 4.45 2.20
C PHE A 83 -15.96 3.29 2.17
N ASP A 84 -14.68 3.63 2.29
CA ASP A 84 -13.56 2.68 2.21
C ASP A 84 -12.44 3.16 3.15
N LYS A 85 -11.52 2.26 3.50
CA LYS A 85 -10.36 2.52 4.35
C LYS A 85 -9.05 2.66 3.59
N VAL A 86 -9.06 2.36 2.29
CA VAL A 86 -7.86 2.39 1.44
C VAL A 86 -7.87 3.65 0.59
N PRO A 87 -6.94 4.60 0.80
CA PRO A 87 -6.82 5.78 -0.06
C PRO A 87 -6.51 5.40 -1.51
N THR A 88 -6.93 6.25 -2.44
CA THR A 88 -6.44 6.15 -3.82
C THR A 88 -4.94 6.52 -3.85
N LYS A 89 -4.20 5.92 -4.78
CA LYS A 89 -2.78 6.24 -5.00
C LYS A 89 -2.58 7.73 -5.24
N PHE A 90 -3.50 8.33 -6.00
CA PHE A 90 -3.40 9.70 -6.49
C PHE A 90 -3.97 10.76 -5.54
N ALA A 91 -4.51 10.38 -4.37
CA ALA A 91 -5.21 11.29 -3.47
C ALA A 91 -4.38 12.50 -3.01
N GLN A 92 -3.06 12.35 -2.96
CA GLN A 92 -2.11 13.38 -2.50
C GLN A 92 -1.11 13.80 -3.59
N TYR A 93 -1.28 13.34 -4.84
CA TYR A 93 -0.35 13.67 -5.93
C TYR A 93 -0.49 15.13 -6.35
N THR A 94 0.64 15.82 -6.45
CA THR A 94 0.78 17.12 -7.11
C THR A 94 1.09 16.95 -8.60
N ALA A 95 1.04 18.04 -9.37
CA ALA A 95 1.48 18.04 -10.77
C ALA A 95 2.94 17.57 -10.94
N ALA A 96 3.81 17.92 -9.98
CA ALA A 96 5.21 17.50 -9.99
C ALA A 96 5.34 15.99 -9.78
N ASP A 97 4.53 15.41 -8.91
CA ASP A 97 4.54 13.96 -8.65
C ASP A 97 4.08 13.17 -9.89
N PHE A 98 3.05 13.65 -10.60
CA PHE A 98 2.62 13.05 -11.87
C PHE A 98 3.71 13.14 -12.96
N ALA A 99 4.33 14.31 -13.11
CA ALA A 99 5.42 14.51 -14.05
C ALA A 99 6.64 13.60 -13.73
N ALA A 100 7.01 13.49 -12.46
CA ALA A 100 8.09 12.61 -12.01
C ALA A 100 7.78 11.14 -12.29
N GLY A 101 6.55 10.71 -12.02
CA GLY A 101 6.07 9.35 -12.29
C GLY A 101 6.08 8.95 -13.77
N GLY A 102 5.80 9.91 -14.66
CA GLY A 102 5.91 9.72 -16.11
C GLY A 102 4.94 8.69 -16.68
N PHE A 103 3.78 8.50 -16.05
CA PHE A 103 2.67 7.67 -16.51
C PHE A 103 1.45 8.54 -16.82
N ARG A 104 0.46 7.98 -17.52
CA ARG A 104 -0.82 8.62 -17.79
C ARG A 104 -1.94 7.92 -17.03
N VAL A 105 -2.86 8.71 -16.47
CA VAL A 105 -4.07 8.23 -15.81
C VAL A 105 -5.25 8.87 -16.53
N VAL A 106 -5.88 8.14 -17.45
CA VAL A 106 -6.99 8.66 -18.24
C VAL A 106 -8.28 8.58 -17.42
N PRO A 107 -9.06 9.66 -17.26
CA PRO A 107 -10.30 9.60 -16.49
C PRO A 107 -11.26 8.52 -17.05
N PRO A 108 -11.91 7.69 -16.19
CA PRO A 108 -11.95 7.75 -14.72
C PRO A 108 -10.97 6.77 -14.02
N ALA A 109 -9.85 6.40 -14.65
CA ALA A 109 -8.92 5.41 -14.12
C ALA A 109 -8.44 5.75 -12.70
N THR A 110 -8.36 4.71 -11.85
CA THR A 110 -8.00 4.82 -10.45
C THR A 110 -7.10 3.65 -10.05
N ALA A 111 -6.14 3.91 -9.16
CA ALA A 111 -5.35 2.89 -8.47
C ALA A 111 -5.45 3.09 -6.96
N ARG A 112 -5.34 2.01 -6.18
CA ARG A 112 -5.21 2.08 -4.72
C ARG A 112 -3.76 2.36 -4.32
N ARG A 113 -3.57 3.07 -3.20
CA ARG A 113 -2.25 3.25 -2.60
C ARG A 113 -1.62 1.89 -2.28
N GLY A 114 -0.32 1.76 -2.54
CA GLY A 114 0.42 0.50 -2.43
C GLY A 114 0.57 -0.24 -3.76
N ALA A 115 0.20 0.39 -4.87
CA ALA A 115 0.41 -0.13 -6.22
C ALA A 115 1.46 0.71 -6.95
N TYR A 116 2.49 0.05 -7.49
CA TYR A 116 3.47 0.70 -8.36
C TYR A 116 2.96 0.80 -9.79
N ILE A 117 3.12 1.97 -10.40
CA ILE A 117 2.86 2.22 -11.82
C ILE A 117 4.16 2.74 -12.43
N ALA A 118 4.71 1.99 -13.38
CA ALA A 118 5.97 2.32 -14.01
C ALA A 118 5.84 3.49 -15.00
N ARG A 119 6.98 4.12 -15.29
CA ARG A 119 7.10 5.14 -16.34
C ARG A 119 6.57 4.58 -17.68
N ASN A 120 5.89 5.44 -18.44
CA ASN A 120 5.27 5.18 -19.74
C ASN A 120 4.02 4.28 -19.73
N VAL A 121 3.53 3.84 -18.57
CA VAL A 121 2.23 3.17 -18.47
C VAL A 121 1.09 4.14 -18.79
N VAL A 122 0.05 3.64 -19.46
CA VAL A 122 -1.24 4.32 -19.63
C VAL A 122 -2.30 3.48 -18.91
N LEU A 123 -2.94 4.09 -17.91
CA LEU A 123 -4.12 3.54 -17.22
C LEU A 123 -5.41 4.10 -17.80
#